data_AF-A0A956R0Z7-F1
#
_entry.id   AF-A0A956R0Z7-F1
#
_cell.length_a   1.000
_cell.length_b   1.000
_cell.length_c   1.000
_cell.angle_alpha   90.00
_cell.angle_beta   90.00
_cell.angle_gamma   90.00
#
_symmetry.space_group_name_H-M   'P 1'
#
loop_
_entity.id
_entity.type
_entity.pdbx_description
1 polymer ?
#
loop_
_entity_poly.entity_id
_entity_poly.type
_entity_poly.pdbx_seq_one_letter_code
_entity_poly.pdbx_strand_id
1 'polypeptide(L)'
;MTAAHATLRREQGEDRSPSPVDLGALAGDLDALQAKLREGAGEADLRHLRKIEFLGRAASALGYATAWIMPNPLAIAALSLGRFVRWTGVAHPVCHRGYDRLQGVPDSRRGTVFALGRRRWLDWADWLDPRAWIEEHNLQHHYRLNETADPDLVERNLGWLRRSSLPRWLRLALVPLMAASWKYVYYAPSSLEALARAE
;
A
#
# COMPACT_ATOMS: atom_id res chain seq x y z
N MET A 1 37.97 -10.44 -46.43
CA MET A 1 37.64 -10.32 -44.99
C MET A 1 36.97 -8.96 -44.84
N THR A 2 35.66 -8.81 -44.66
CA THR A 2 34.86 -9.29 -43.53
C THR A 2 33.38 -9.28 -43.94
N ALA A 3 32.88 -10.40 -44.46
CA ALA A 3 31.46 -10.61 -44.81
C ALA A 3 30.85 -11.78 -44.03
N ALA A 4 31.41 -12.09 -42.85
CA ALA A 4 31.10 -13.29 -42.07
C ALA A 4 30.64 -12.99 -40.64
N HIS A 5 30.20 -11.76 -40.34
CA HIS A 5 29.72 -11.38 -39.00
C HIS A 5 28.23 -11.01 -38.93
N ALA A 6 27.50 -11.05 -40.04
CA ALA A 6 26.07 -10.71 -40.09
C ALA A 6 25.13 -11.93 -40.07
N THR A 7 25.68 -13.16 -40.03
CA THR A 7 24.90 -14.40 -40.24
C THR A 7 24.92 -15.36 -39.04
N LEU A 8 25.06 -14.83 -37.81
CA LEU A 8 25.07 -15.64 -36.58
C LEU A 8 24.18 -15.05 -35.46
N ARG A 9 22.98 -14.60 -35.81
CA ARG A 9 21.93 -14.32 -34.80
C ARG A 9 20.52 -14.44 -35.38
N ARG A 10 20.27 -15.50 -36.16
CA ARG A 10 18.93 -15.80 -36.67
C ARG A 10 18.61 -17.30 -36.64
N GLU A 11 19.17 -18.01 -35.67
CA GLU A 11 18.75 -19.36 -35.34
C GLU A 11 18.37 -19.38 -33.86
N GLN A 12 17.17 -19.87 -33.58
CA GLN A 12 16.55 -20.06 -32.25
C GLN A 12 15.98 -18.80 -31.57
N GLY A 13 15.11 -18.10 -32.28
CA GLY A 13 13.98 -17.44 -31.64
C GLY A 13 12.75 -18.32 -31.85
N GLU A 14 12.56 -19.33 -31.00
CA GLU A 14 11.25 -19.95 -30.84
C GLU A 14 10.28 -18.80 -30.58
N ASP A 15 9.32 -18.62 -31.48
CA ASP A 15 8.21 -17.68 -31.30
C ASP A 15 7.43 -18.14 -30.07
N ARG A 16 7.91 -17.74 -28.89
CA ARG A 16 7.23 -17.92 -27.61
C ARG A 16 6.12 -16.89 -27.48
N SER A 17 5.32 -16.75 -28.53
CA SER A 17 3.97 -16.23 -28.39
C SER A 17 3.32 -17.06 -27.29
N PRO A 18 2.97 -16.47 -26.13
CA PRO A 18 2.32 -17.22 -25.08
C PRO A 18 1.08 -17.88 -25.69
N SER A 19 0.89 -19.17 -25.41
CA SER A 19 -0.34 -19.86 -25.82
C SER A 19 -1.54 -18.99 -25.40
N PRO A 20 -2.57 -18.85 -26.24
CA PRO A 20 -3.69 -17.99 -25.93
C PRO A 20 -4.26 -18.38 -24.56
N VAL A 21 -4.25 -17.42 -23.63
CA VAL A 21 -4.72 -17.64 -22.27
C VAL A 21 -6.23 -17.83 -22.33
N ASP A 22 -6.71 -18.96 -21.81
CA ASP A 22 -8.15 -19.17 -21.62
C ASP A 22 -8.63 -18.31 -20.45
N LEU A 23 -9.21 -17.15 -20.79
CA LEU A 23 -9.72 -16.20 -19.80
C LEU A 23 -10.92 -16.75 -19.03
N GLY A 24 -11.70 -17.66 -19.63
CA GLY A 24 -12.85 -18.28 -18.98
C GLY A 24 -12.41 -19.29 -17.92
N ALA A 25 -11.45 -20.15 -18.26
CA ALA A 25 -10.83 -21.05 -17.31
C ALA A 25 -10.14 -20.28 -16.16
N LEU A 26 -9.37 -19.24 -16.49
CA LEU A 26 -8.72 -18.39 -15.49
C LEU A 26 -9.73 -17.75 -14.53
N ALA A 27 -10.83 -17.20 -15.05
CA ALA A 27 -11.89 -16.61 -14.22
C ALA A 27 -12.50 -17.66 -13.27
N GLY A 28 -12.81 -18.86 -13.78
CA GLY A 28 -13.33 -19.95 -12.98
C GLY A 28 -12.37 -20.39 -11.86
N ASP A 29 -11.08 -20.49 -12.15
CA ASP A 29 -10.05 -20.80 -11.16
C ASP A 29 -9.93 -19.72 -10.08
N LEU A 30 -10.03 -18.44 -10.46
CA LEU A 30 -10.02 -17.31 -9.51
C LEU A 30 -11.25 -17.32 -8.59
N ASP A 31 -12.42 -17.61 -9.12
CA ASP A 31 -13.66 -17.72 -8.33
C ASP A 31 -13.61 -18.89 -7.35
N ALA A 32 -13.13 -20.06 -7.81
CA ALA A 32 -12.94 -21.23 -6.96
C ALA A 32 -11.91 -20.97 -5.84
N LEU A 33 -10.81 -20.30 -6.18
CA LEU A 33 -9.81 -19.88 -5.20
C LEU A 33 -10.40 -18.89 -4.18
N GLN A 34 -11.17 -17.91 -4.64
CA GLN A 34 -11.84 -16.94 -3.76
C GLN A 34 -12.79 -17.64 -2.78
N ALA A 35 -13.60 -18.60 -3.26
CA ALA A 35 -14.51 -19.36 -2.41
C ALA A 35 -13.74 -20.14 -1.33
N LYS A 36 -12.71 -20.89 -1.73
CA LYS A 36 -11.84 -21.64 -0.81
C LYS A 36 -11.19 -20.76 0.25
N LEU A 37 -10.66 -19.59 -0.13
CA LEU A 37 -10.02 -18.68 0.81
C LEU A 37 -11.04 -18.06 1.79
N ARG A 38 -12.27 -17.78 1.33
CA ARG A 38 -13.34 -17.26 2.19
C ARG A 38 -13.81 -18.31 3.20
N GLU A 39 -13.92 -19.57 2.80
CA GLU A 39 -14.29 -20.67 3.70
C GLU A 39 -13.23 -20.90 4.79
N GLY A 40 -11.95 -20.71 4.44
CA GLY A 40 -10.84 -20.84 5.38
C GLY A 40 -10.67 -19.64 6.32
N ALA A 41 -11.32 -18.51 6.06
CA ALA A 41 -11.17 -17.29 6.84
C ALA A 41 -11.98 -17.37 8.16
N GLY A 42 -11.38 -16.93 9.26
CA GLY A 42 -12.03 -17.01 10.56
C GLY A 42 -11.16 -16.57 11.74
N GLU A 43 -11.24 -17.32 12.83
CA GLU A 43 -10.59 -16.94 14.10
C GLU A 43 -9.06 -16.90 14.01
N ALA A 44 -8.45 -17.65 13.09
CA ALA A 44 -7.01 -17.56 12.84
C ALA A 44 -6.57 -16.17 12.35
N ASP A 45 -7.36 -15.57 11.46
CA ASP A 45 -7.12 -14.22 10.94
C ASP A 45 -7.29 -13.16 12.02
N LEU A 46 -8.29 -13.32 12.89
CA LEU A 46 -8.50 -12.41 14.02
C LEU A 46 -7.37 -12.53 15.07
N ARG A 47 -6.87 -13.73 15.34
CA ARG A 47 -5.66 -13.92 16.17
C ARG A 47 -4.46 -13.23 15.54
N HIS A 48 -4.28 -13.34 14.23
CA HIS A 48 -3.22 -12.67 13.52
C HIS A 48 -3.34 -11.14 13.63
N LEU A 49 -4.52 -10.57 13.35
CA LEU A 49 -4.79 -9.14 13.50
C LEU A 49 -4.45 -8.65 14.91
N ARG A 50 -4.93 -9.34 15.96
CA ARG A 50 -4.64 -8.98 17.36
C ARG A 50 -3.15 -9.02 17.67
N LYS A 51 -2.41 -10.00 17.12
CA LYS A 51 -0.94 -10.08 17.27
C LYS A 51 -0.27 -8.86 16.61
N ILE A 52 -0.65 -8.51 15.39
CA ILE A 52 -0.08 -7.37 14.65
C ILE A 52 -0.38 -6.06 15.39
N GLU A 53 -1.62 -5.86 15.86
CA GLU A 53 -1.99 -4.71 16.68
C GLU A 53 -1.14 -4.61 17.96
N PHE A 54 -0.97 -5.74 18.66
CA PHE A 54 -0.16 -5.79 19.87
C PHE A 54 1.29 -5.39 19.58
N LEU A 55 1.91 -5.95 18.54
CA LEU A 55 3.29 -5.62 18.16
C LEU A 55 3.45 -4.13 17.84
N GLY A 56 2.52 -3.54 17.08
CA GLY A 56 2.56 -2.11 16.76
C GLY A 56 2.37 -1.21 17.97
N ARG A 57 1.46 -1.58 18.88
CA ARG A 57 1.23 -0.87 20.16
C ARG A 57 2.44 -0.98 21.10
N ALA A 58 3.01 -2.17 21.24
CA ALA A 58 4.20 -2.40 22.06
C ALA A 58 5.41 -1.63 21.53
N ALA A 59 5.63 -1.62 20.20
CA ALA A 59 6.69 -0.83 19.58
C ALA A 59 6.48 0.68 19.81
N SER A 60 5.26 1.18 19.65
CA SER A 60 4.94 2.58 19.94
C SER A 60 5.20 2.92 21.41
N ALA A 61 4.75 2.07 22.34
CA ALA A 61 4.93 2.27 23.78
C ALA A 61 6.42 2.29 24.16
N LEU A 62 7.22 1.33 23.65
CA LEU A 62 8.66 1.30 23.86
C LEU A 62 9.34 2.57 23.30
N GLY A 63 8.92 2.98 22.10
CA GLY A 63 9.39 4.18 21.44
C GLY A 63 9.17 5.43 22.31
N TYR A 64 7.95 5.67 22.77
CA TYR A 64 7.63 6.81 23.63
C TYR A 64 8.29 6.72 25.00
N ALA A 65 8.31 5.55 25.63
CA ALA A 65 8.91 5.34 26.96
C ALA A 65 10.41 5.62 26.99
N THR A 66 11.10 5.43 25.86
CA THR A 66 12.55 5.60 25.76
C THR A 66 12.97 6.87 25.01
N ALA A 67 12.03 7.63 24.44
CA ALA A 67 12.30 8.78 23.56
C ALA A 67 13.14 9.90 24.20
N TRP A 68 13.15 10.01 25.54
CA TRP A 68 13.89 11.03 26.28
C TRP A 68 15.39 10.72 26.43
N ILE A 69 15.82 9.50 26.11
CA ILE A 69 17.24 9.10 26.15
C ILE A 69 17.91 9.64 24.88
N MET A 70 19.07 10.29 25.00
CA MET A 70 19.79 10.82 23.84
C MET A 70 21.27 10.37 23.80
N PRO A 71 21.77 9.90 22.63
CA PRO A 71 21.02 9.52 21.42
C PRO A 71 20.29 8.18 21.61
N ASN A 72 19.08 8.03 21.04
CA ASN A 72 18.32 6.79 21.14
C ASN A 72 17.78 6.29 19.78
N PRO A 73 18.61 5.57 19.01
CA PRO A 73 18.17 4.93 17.76
C PRO A 73 17.10 3.86 17.97
N LEU A 74 17.01 3.24 19.16
CA LEU A 74 15.96 2.27 19.49
C LEU A 74 14.59 2.95 19.52
N ALA A 75 14.47 4.12 20.12
CA ALA A 75 13.21 4.89 20.11
C ALA A 75 12.77 5.23 18.68
N ILE A 76 13.71 5.67 17.83
CA ILE A 76 13.45 5.98 16.42
C ILE A 76 12.91 4.74 15.69
N ALA A 77 13.61 3.60 15.81
CA ALA A 77 13.21 2.35 15.17
C ALA A 77 11.85 1.85 15.69
N ALA A 78 11.61 1.91 17.00
CA ALA A 78 10.38 1.46 17.63
C ALA A 78 9.17 2.33 17.25
N LEU A 79 9.32 3.66 17.21
CA LEU A 79 8.27 4.58 16.74
C LEU A 79 7.98 4.40 15.25
N SER A 80 9.03 4.24 14.43
CA SER A 80 8.89 3.95 13.00
C SER A 80 8.10 2.66 12.77
N LEU A 81 8.48 1.57 13.45
CA LEU A 81 7.79 0.29 13.38
C LEU A 81 6.34 0.39 13.86
N GLY A 82 6.09 1.05 14.99
CA GLY A 82 4.75 1.25 15.54
C GLY A 82 3.83 2.00 14.55
N ARG A 83 4.33 3.06 13.92
CA ARG A 83 3.60 3.80 12.90
C ARG A 83 3.37 2.98 11.63
N PHE A 84 4.40 2.27 11.17
CA PHE A 84 4.30 1.40 10.01
C PHE A 84 3.23 0.33 10.21
N VAL A 85 3.29 -0.42 11.33
CA VAL A 85 2.32 -1.48 11.65
C VAL A 85 0.90 -0.92 11.77
N ARG A 86 0.70 0.23 12.42
CA ARG A 86 -0.62 0.87 12.49
C ARG A 86 -1.17 1.17 11.10
N TRP A 87 -0.33 1.63 10.17
CA TRP A 87 -0.73 1.90 8.80
C TRP A 87 -0.98 0.63 7.99
N THR A 88 0.10 -0.12 7.71
CA THR A 88 0.07 -1.23 6.74
C THR A 88 -0.55 -2.49 7.29
N GLY A 89 -0.34 -2.78 8.57
CA GLY A 89 -0.81 -4.00 9.21
C GLY A 89 -2.24 -3.90 9.75
N VAL A 90 -2.79 -2.70 9.88
CA VAL A 90 -4.09 -2.49 10.56
C VAL A 90 -5.02 -1.58 9.77
N ALA A 91 -4.69 -0.29 9.62
CA ALA A 91 -5.61 0.66 9.00
C ALA A 91 -5.89 0.35 7.53
N HIS A 92 -4.85 0.05 6.75
CA HIS A 92 -4.96 -0.31 5.33
C HIS A 92 -5.90 -1.50 5.07
N PRO A 93 -5.69 -2.69 5.68
CA PRO A 93 -6.61 -3.83 5.47
C PRO A 93 -8.01 -3.59 6.04
N VAL A 94 -8.15 -2.83 7.14
CA VAL A 94 -9.46 -2.47 7.69
C VAL A 94 -10.23 -1.54 6.74
N CYS A 95 -9.58 -0.51 6.19
CA CYS A 95 -10.19 0.39 5.21
C CYS A 95 -10.53 -0.33 3.90
N HIS A 96 -9.81 -1.40 3.55
CA HIS A 96 -10.16 -2.35 2.49
C HIS A 96 -11.28 -3.34 2.86
N ARG A 97 -11.85 -3.24 4.07
CA ARG A 97 -12.90 -4.13 4.59
C ARG A 97 -12.46 -5.60 4.66
N GLY A 98 -11.16 -5.86 4.79
CA GLY A 98 -10.59 -7.20 4.77
C GLY A 98 -11.10 -8.12 5.90
N TYR A 99 -11.62 -7.53 6.98
CA TYR A 99 -12.13 -8.27 8.14
C TYR A 99 -13.65 -8.20 8.31
N ASP A 100 -14.37 -7.42 7.49
CA ASP A 100 -15.79 -7.09 7.71
C ASP A 100 -16.70 -8.33 7.72
N ARG A 101 -16.32 -9.39 7.02
CA ARG A 101 -17.09 -10.64 6.94
C ARG A 101 -16.76 -11.65 8.04
N LEU A 102 -15.73 -11.40 8.85
CA LEU A 102 -15.34 -12.30 9.91
C LEU A 102 -16.30 -12.18 11.10
N GLN A 103 -16.73 -13.32 11.63
CA GLN A 103 -17.51 -13.35 12.87
C GLN A 103 -16.63 -12.94 14.05
N GLY A 104 -17.15 -12.12 14.96
CA GLY A 104 -16.42 -11.68 16.16
C GLY A 104 -15.40 -10.56 15.94
N VAL A 105 -15.28 -10.02 14.72
CA VAL A 105 -14.47 -8.79 14.50
C VAL A 105 -15.13 -7.62 15.26
N PRO A 106 -14.36 -6.86 16.07
CA PRO A 106 -14.89 -5.67 16.72
C PRO A 106 -15.29 -4.62 15.68
N ASP A 107 -16.32 -3.82 15.98
CA ASP A 107 -16.73 -2.73 15.07
C ASP A 107 -15.60 -1.73 14.82
N SER A 108 -14.66 -1.58 15.77
CA SER A 108 -13.44 -0.80 15.60
C SER A 108 -12.54 -1.24 14.44
N ARG A 109 -12.75 -2.44 13.91
CA ARG A 109 -11.98 -3.04 12.81
C ARG A 109 -12.84 -3.36 11.61
N ARG A 110 -14.05 -2.78 11.54
CA ARG A 110 -14.90 -2.79 10.36
C ARG A 110 -14.67 -1.53 9.56
N GLY A 111 -14.52 -1.63 8.24
CA GLY A 111 -14.24 -0.47 7.39
C GLY A 111 -15.35 0.59 7.39
N THR A 112 -16.58 0.22 7.76
CA THR A 112 -17.73 1.13 7.91
C THR A 112 -17.77 1.91 9.22
N VAL A 113 -16.92 1.58 10.19
CA VAL A 113 -16.92 2.19 11.55
C VAL A 113 -15.54 2.71 11.94
N PHE A 114 -14.48 2.06 11.46
CA PHE A 114 -13.09 2.41 11.76
C PHE A 114 -12.83 3.90 11.54
N ALA A 115 -12.28 4.54 12.58
CA ALA A 115 -11.81 5.92 12.52
C ALA A 115 -12.86 6.97 12.09
N LEU A 116 -14.16 6.67 12.23
CA LEU A 116 -15.24 7.63 12.02
C LEU A 116 -15.51 8.51 13.25
N GLY A 117 -15.73 9.80 13.01
CA GLY A 117 -16.02 10.78 14.07
C GLY A 117 -14.95 10.79 15.16
N ARG A 118 -15.37 10.70 16.44
CA ARG A 118 -14.43 10.69 17.58
C ARG A 118 -13.49 9.48 17.58
N ARG A 119 -13.88 8.37 16.93
CA ARG A 119 -13.03 7.19 16.79
C ARG A 119 -11.78 7.47 15.96
N ARG A 120 -11.75 8.55 15.17
CA ARG A 120 -10.55 8.99 14.47
C ARG A 120 -9.34 9.04 15.41
N TRP A 121 -9.51 9.61 16.59
CA TRP A 121 -8.40 9.76 17.55
C TRP A 121 -8.03 8.46 18.27
N LEU A 122 -8.97 7.51 18.37
CA LEU A 122 -8.76 6.24 19.07
C LEU A 122 -8.20 5.15 18.14
N ASP A 123 -8.78 5.04 16.95
CA ASP A 123 -8.45 4.01 15.97
C ASP A 123 -7.29 4.46 15.06
N TRP A 124 -7.22 5.77 14.74
CA TRP A 124 -6.36 6.29 13.67
C TRP A 124 -5.92 7.77 13.83
N ALA A 125 -5.16 8.07 14.88
CA ALA A 125 -4.48 9.37 15.00
C ALA A 125 -3.29 9.45 14.03
N ASP A 126 -3.55 9.78 12.76
CA ASP A 126 -2.57 10.03 11.70
C ASP A 126 -3.11 11.07 10.69
N TRP A 127 -2.25 11.58 9.81
CA TRP A 127 -2.51 12.63 8.84
C TRP A 127 -3.47 12.23 7.72
N LEU A 128 -3.48 10.95 7.34
CA LEU A 128 -4.36 10.46 6.29
C LEU A 128 -5.77 10.30 6.81
N ASP A 129 -6.73 10.98 6.18
CA ASP A 129 -8.14 10.76 6.46
C ASP A 129 -8.64 9.45 5.86
N PRO A 130 -9.19 8.50 6.64
CA PRO A 130 -9.65 7.23 6.10
C PRO A 130 -10.75 7.35 5.05
N ARG A 131 -11.66 8.33 5.15
CA ARG A 131 -12.69 8.52 4.10
C ARG A 131 -12.03 9.00 2.82
N ALA A 132 -11.15 9.98 2.94
CA ALA A 132 -10.43 10.54 1.80
C ALA A 132 -9.53 9.48 1.13
N TRP A 133 -8.85 8.69 1.95
CA TRP A 133 -8.03 7.59 1.48
C TRP A 133 -8.86 6.48 0.82
N ILE A 134 -10.03 6.13 1.37
CA ILE A 134 -10.92 5.14 0.73
C ILE A 134 -11.39 5.64 -0.64
N GLU A 135 -11.74 6.92 -0.77
CA GLU A 135 -12.13 7.51 -2.05
C GLU A 135 -10.99 7.41 -3.08
N GLU A 136 -9.82 7.99 -2.78
CA GLU A 136 -8.70 7.98 -3.74
C GLU A 136 -8.13 6.58 -3.95
N HIS A 137 -7.81 5.85 -2.88
CA HIS A 137 -7.11 4.57 -2.99
C HIS A 137 -8.04 3.43 -3.41
N ASN A 138 -9.20 3.26 -2.75
CA ASN A 138 -10.05 2.10 -3.03
C ASN A 138 -10.88 2.28 -4.29
N LEU A 139 -11.41 3.48 -4.55
CA LEU A 139 -12.34 3.71 -5.65
C LEU A 139 -11.66 4.22 -6.92
N GLN A 140 -10.59 5.01 -6.80
CA GLN A 140 -9.92 5.55 -7.99
C GLN A 140 -8.68 4.73 -8.35
N HIS A 141 -7.74 4.54 -7.42
CA HIS A 141 -6.49 3.82 -7.68
C HIS A 141 -6.72 2.33 -8.00
N HIS A 142 -7.39 1.56 -7.14
CA HIS A 142 -7.57 0.11 -7.38
C HIS A 142 -8.37 -0.20 -8.65
N TYR A 143 -9.30 0.67 -9.07
CA TYR A 143 -10.08 0.48 -10.30
C TYR A 143 -9.36 0.93 -11.57
N ARG A 144 -8.26 1.68 -11.44
CA ARG A 144 -7.49 2.23 -12.55
C ARG A 144 -6.01 1.86 -12.44
N LEU A 145 -5.71 0.79 -11.70
CA LEU A 145 -4.36 0.47 -11.27
C LEU A 145 -3.41 0.35 -12.48
N ASN A 146 -2.31 1.10 -12.46
CA ASN A 146 -1.33 1.20 -13.56
C ASN A 146 -1.87 1.84 -14.86
N GLU A 147 -3.04 2.47 -14.83
CA GLU A 147 -3.58 3.23 -15.95
C GLU A 147 -3.22 4.71 -15.85
N THR A 148 -3.35 5.43 -16.96
CA THR A 148 -3.10 6.89 -16.99
C THR A 148 -4.03 7.68 -16.08
N ALA A 149 -5.20 7.13 -15.74
CA ALA A 149 -6.20 7.73 -14.87
C ALA A 149 -6.02 7.38 -13.38
N ASP A 150 -5.03 6.56 -13.03
CA ASP A 150 -4.65 6.26 -11.65
C ASP A 150 -4.10 7.52 -10.96
N PRO A 151 -4.68 8.01 -9.85
CA PRO A 151 -4.14 9.17 -9.15
C PRO A 151 -2.75 8.92 -8.53
N ASP A 152 -2.42 7.67 -8.20
CA ASP A 152 -1.20 7.26 -7.49
C ASP A 152 -0.17 6.56 -8.40
N LEU A 153 -0.22 6.81 -9.72
CA LEU A 153 0.78 6.28 -10.65
C LEU A 153 2.13 6.99 -10.47
N VAL A 154 3.00 6.42 -9.63
CA VAL A 154 4.32 6.98 -9.28
C VAL A 154 5.17 7.28 -10.51
N GLU A 155 5.15 6.43 -11.53
CA GLU A 155 5.93 6.67 -12.77
C GLU A 155 5.53 7.98 -13.45
N ARG A 156 4.21 8.25 -13.51
CA ARG A 156 3.66 9.48 -14.07
C ARG A 156 3.95 10.66 -13.13
N ASN A 157 3.67 10.51 -11.84
CA ASN A 157 3.79 11.57 -10.83
C ASN A 157 5.25 12.02 -10.63
N LEU A 158 6.23 11.13 -10.86
CA LEU A 158 7.67 11.46 -10.86
C LEU A 158 8.24 11.72 -12.27
N GLY A 159 7.40 11.88 -13.28
CA GLY A 159 7.82 12.14 -14.66
C GLY A 159 8.71 13.39 -14.78
N TRP A 160 8.44 14.43 -14.00
CA TRP A 160 9.26 15.65 -13.95
C TRP A 160 10.68 15.37 -13.45
N LEU A 161 10.82 14.55 -12.40
CA LEU A 161 12.12 14.19 -11.83
C LEU A 161 12.89 13.29 -12.79
N ARG A 162 12.21 12.31 -13.39
CA ARG A 162 12.80 11.38 -14.38
C ARG A 162 13.33 12.10 -15.61
N ARG A 163 12.64 13.12 -16.10
CA ARG A 163 13.01 13.93 -17.27
C ARG A 163 13.89 15.14 -16.95
N SER A 164 14.18 15.40 -15.66
CA SER A 164 15.01 16.53 -15.26
C SER A 164 16.45 16.41 -15.75
N SER A 165 17.12 17.56 -15.94
CA SER A 165 18.55 17.64 -16.25
C SER A 165 19.47 17.41 -15.03
N LEU A 166 18.91 17.09 -13.87
CA LEU A 166 19.69 16.87 -12.65
C LEU A 166 20.65 15.69 -12.82
N PRO A 167 21.87 15.74 -12.25
CA PRO A 167 22.74 14.59 -12.17
C PRO A 167 22.05 13.39 -11.49
N ARG A 168 22.40 12.16 -11.91
CA ARG A 168 21.75 10.93 -11.41
C ARG A 168 21.79 10.81 -9.88
N TRP A 169 22.92 11.15 -9.26
CA TRP A 169 23.08 11.07 -7.81
C TRP A 169 22.08 11.98 -7.07
N LEU A 170 21.79 13.16 -7.62
CA LEU A 170 20.84 14.08 -7.01
C LEU A 170 19.40 13.58 -7.15
N ARG A 171 19.04 13.01 -8.30
CA ARG A 171 17.73 12.36 -8.47
C ARG A 171 17.54 11.23 -7.45
N LEU A 172 18.57 10.40 -7.25
CA LEU A 172 18.54 9.31 -6.27
C LEU A 172 18.47 9.84 -4.83
N ALA A 173 19.13 10.96 -4.51
CA ALA A 173 19.07 11.58 -3.19
C ALA A 173 17.70 12.20 -2.89
N LEU A 174 16.97 12.68 -3.90
CA LEU A 174 15.62 13.22 -3.72
C LEU A 174 14.57 12.15 -3.41
N VAL A 175 14.74 10.91 -3.89
CA VAL A 175 13.79 9.81 -3.63
C VAL A 175 13.57 9.55 -2.13
N PRO A 176 14.59 9.33 -1.28
CA PRO A 176 14.38 9.11 0.15
C PRO A 176 13.82 10.35 0.86
N LEU A 177 14.17 11.57 0.42
CA LEU A 177 13.60 12.80 0.96
C LEU A 177 12.09 12.89 0.69
N MET A 178 11.67 12.55 -0.53
CA MET A 178 10.26 12.46 -0.89
C MET A 178 9.58 11.30 -0.16
N ALA A 179 10.22 10.12 -0.05
CA ALA A 179 9.67 8.98 0.68
C ALA A 179 9.55 9.21 2.20
N ALA A 180 10.34 10.12 2.77
CA ALA A 180 10.17 10.57 4.14
C ALA A 180 9.01 11.58 4.28
N SER A 181 8.72 12.33 3.20
CA SER A 181 7.81 13.48 3.23
C SER A 181 6.44 13.30 2.58
N TRP A 182 6.28 12.29 1.73
CA TRP A 182 5.13 12.10 0.86
C TRP A 182 3.79 12.11 1.59
N LYS A 183 3.72 11.51 2.79
CA LYS A 183 2.47 11.36 3.53
C LYS A 183 1.83 12.72 3.85
N TYR A 184 2.64 13.73 4.15
CA TYR A 184 2.16 15.06 4.52
C TYR A 184 2.21 16.06 3.37
N VAL A 185 3.19 15.99 2.47
CA VAL A 185 3.30 16.93 1.33
C VAL A 185 2.36 16.58 0.20
N TYR A 186 2.08 15.29 -0.01
CA TYR A 186 1.40 14.79 -1.19
C TYR A 186 0.14 14.00 -0.84
N TYR A 187 0.28 12.89 -0.12
CA TYR A 187 -0.79 11.89 -0.07
C TYR A 187 -2.01 12.34 0.75
N ALA A 188 -1.81 12.94 1.92
CA ALA A 188 -2.90 13.52 2.70
C ALA A 188 -3.65 14.64 1.95
N PRO A 189 -2.99 15.66 1.37
CA PRO A 189 -3.71 16.68 0.63
C PRO A 189 -4.37 16.16 -0.66
N SER A 190 -3.71 15.27 -1.43
CA SER A 190 -4.27 14.71 -2.66
C SER A 190 -5.52 13.86 -2.41
N SER A 191 -5.51 13.02 -1.36
CA SER A 191 -6.70 12.23 -1.00
C SER A 191 -7.87 13.11 -0.57
N LEU A 192 -7.60 14.18 0.19
CA LEU A 192 -8.63 15.16 0.58
C LEU A 192 -9.21 15.89 -0.63
N GLU A 193 -8.37 16.25 -1.61
CA GLU A 193 -8.82 16.84 -2.86
C GLU A 193 -9.66 15.87 -3.69
N ALA A 194 -9.27 14.60 -3.76
CA ALA A 194 -10.05 13.55 -4.42
C ALA A 194 -11.44 13.39 -3.79
N LEU A 195 -11.51 13.40 -2.46
CA LEU A 195 -12.79 13.38 -1.73
C LEU A 195 -13.65 14.60 -2.02
N ALA A 196 -13.06 15.80 -1.95
CA ALA A 196 -13.78 17.05 -2.20
C ALA A 196 -14.32 17.17 -3.63
N ARG A 197 -13.73 16.46 -4.60
CA ARG A 197 -14.21 16.40 -5.99
C ARG A 197 -15.29 15.33 -6.22
N ALA A 198 -15.39 14.36 -5.32
CA ALA A 198 -16.37 13.27 -5.37
C ALA A 198 -17.69 13.64 -4.67
N GLU A 199 -17.65 14.59 -3.73
CA GLU A 199 -18.80 15.21 -3.05
C GLU A 199 -19.42 16.36 -3.86
#